data_AF-A0A9P5R5I4-F1
#
_entry.id   AF-A0A9P5R5I4-F1
#
_cell.length_a   1.000
_cell.length_b   1.000
_cell.length_c   1.000
_cell.angle_alpha   90.00
_cell.angle_beta   90.00
_cell.angle_gamma   90.00
#
_symmetry.space_group_name_H-M   'P 1'
#
loop_
_entity.id
_entity.type
_entity.pdbx_description
1 polymer ?
#
loop_
_entity_poly.entity_id
_entity_poly.type
_entity_poly.pdbx_seq_one_letter_code
_entity_poly.pdbx_strand_id
1 'polypeptide(L)'
;MSTQTKPKKDAKAFAADFLMGGVSAAVSKTAAAPIERIKLLLQNQDEMLKTGRLSHPYKGITDCFKRVIADEGIKPLWRGNTANVIRYFPTQALNFAFKDYFKAMFNFKKERDGYAKWFAGNIASGGAAGACSLLFVYSLDYARTRLANDAKGKNGGSRQFNGLIDVYKKTIATDGVAGLYRGFPLSAFGIIIYRGLYFGLYDSVKP
;
A
#
# COMPACT_ATOMS: atom_id res chain seq x y z
N MET A 1 8.64 44.74 7.71
CA MET A 1 8.54 43.47 8.48
C MET A 1 7.07 43.05 8.47
N SER A 2 6.62 42.39 7.41
CA SER A 2 5.23 41.93 7.27
C SER A 2 5.15 40.46 7.67
N THR A 3 4.70 40.21 8.90
CA THR A 3 4.32 38.89 9.38
C THR A 3 3.15 38.38 8.54
N GLN A 4 3.43 37.59 7.49
CA GLN A 4 2.42 36.77 6.84
C GLN A 4 1.96 35.71 7.84
N THR A 5 0.87 36.00 8.55
CA THR A 5 0.11 35.00 9.29
C THR A 5 -0.38 33.96 8.30
N LYS A 6 0.18 32.74 8.35
CA LYS A 6 -0.33 31.57 7.62
C LYS A 6 -1.85 31.49 7.83
N PRO A 7 -2.66 31.31 6.77
CA PRO A 7 -4.10 31.23 6.93
C PRO A 7 -4.42 30.06 7.87
N LYS A 8 -5.23 30.32 8.91
CA LYS A 8 -5.80 29.25 9.74
C LYS A 8 -6.52 28.30 8.78
N LYS A 9 -6.01 27.08 8.61
CA LYS A 9 -6.70 26.04 7.84
C LYS A 9 -8.10 25.90 8.43
N ASP A 10 -9.12 26.25 7.65
CA ASP A 10 -10.50 26.00 8.03
C ASP A 10 -10.65 24.49 8.24
N ALA A 11 -10.87 24.08 9.49
CA ALA A 11 -10.98 22.68 9.86
C ALA A 11 -12.13 21.99 9.09
N LYS A 12 -13.17 22.74 8.72
CA LYS A 12 -14.28 22.22 7.91
C LYS A 12 -13.85 21.97 6.48
N ALA A 13 -13.15 22.92 5.87
CA ALA A 13 -12.59 22.75 4.52
C ALA A 13 -11.60 21.58 4.47
N PHE A 14 -10.72 21.46 5.47
CA PHE A 14 -9.80 20.33 5.58
C PHE A 14 -10.54 18.98 5.72
N ALA A 15 -11.55 18.92 6.59
CA ALA A 15 -12.34 17.70 6.76
C ALA A 15 -13.08 17.33 5.47
N ALA A 16 -13.64 18.31 4.76
CA ALA A 16 -14.29 18.10 3.47
C ALA A 16 -13.30 17.55 2.43
N ASP A 17 -12.13 18.18 2.25
CA ASP A 17 -11.10 17.72 1.32
C ASP A 17 -10.59 16.31 1.67
N PHE A 18 -10.40 16.04 2.96
CA PHE A 18 -9.96 14.73 3.45
C PHE A 18 -10.99 13.64 3.15
N LEU A 19 -12.29 13.91 3.36
CA LEU A 19 -13.37 12.98 3.08
C LEU A 19 -13.58 12.78 1.58
N MET A 20 -13.57 13.86 0.78
CA MET A 20 -13.67 13.79 -0.68
C MET A 20 -12.50 13.00 -1.27
N GLY A 21 -11.29 13.25 -0.78
CA GLY A 21 -10.11 12.46 -1.14
C GLY A 21 -10.28 10.98 -0.76
N GLY A 22 -10.85 10.70 0.42
CA GLY A 22 -11.15 9.35 0.89
C GLY A 22 -12.15 8.61 0.00
N VAL A 23 -13.26 9.25 -0.35
CA VAL A 23 -14.28 8.68 -1.24
C VAL A 23 -13.71 8.44 -2.64
N SER A 24 -13.01 9.42 -3.20
CA SER A 24 -12.36 9.30 -4.51
C SER A 24 -11.37 8.12 -4.53
N ALA A 25 -10.52 8.01 -3.50
CA ALA A 25 -9.60 6.90 -3.36
C ALA A 25 -10.31 5.56 -3.19
N ALA A 26 -11.39 5.51 -2.40
CA ALA A 26 -12.19 4.30 -2.21
C ALA A 26 -12.81 3.82 -3.53
N VAL A 27 -13.37 4.73 -4.33
CA VAL A 27 -13.93 4.42 -5.66
C VAL A 27 -12.84 3.92 -6.60
N SER A 28 -11.73 4.65 -6.71
CA SER A 28 -10.60 4.26 -7.57
C SER A 28 -10.03 2.90 -7.19
N LYS A 29 -9.81 2.64 -5.89
CA LYS A 29 -9.31 1.36 -5.39
C LYS A 29 -10.29 0.22 -5.58
N THR A 30 -11.59 0.48 -5.44
CA THR A 30 -12.62 -0.53 -5.69
C THR A 30 -12.73 -0.87 -7.17
N ALA A 31 -12.60 0.11 -8.07
CA ALA A 31 -12.55 -0.15 -9.52
C ALA A 31 -11.32 -0.99 -9.91
N ALA A 32 -10.15 -0.71 -9.31
CA ALA A 32 -8.91 -1.43 -9.58
C ALA A 32 -8.77 -2.77 -8.83
N ALA A 33 -9.62 -3.06 -7.83
CA ALA A 33 -9.47 -4.22 -6.97
C ALA A 33 -9.42 -5.58 -7.70
N PRO A 34 -10.23 -5.84 -8.75
CA PRO A 34 -10.18 -7.10 -9.48
C PRO A 34 -8.80 -7.39 -10.08
N ILE A 35 -8.22 -6.43 -10.81
CA ILE A 35 -6.91 -6.60 -11.44
C ILE A 35 -5.79 -6.64 -10.39
N GLU A 36 -5.90 -5.85 -9.31
CA GLU A 36 -4.96 -5.90 -8.18
C GLU A 36 -4.97 -7.28 -7.52
N ARG A 37 -6.14 -7.94 -7.38
CA ARG A 37 -6.23 -9.31 -6.86
C ARG A 37 -5.59 -10.33 -7.79
N ILE A 38 -5.88 -10.30 -9.10
CA ILE A 38 -5.27 -11.22 -10.06
C ILE A 38 -3.75 -11.09 -10.05
N LYS A 39 -3.22 -9.86 -9.98
CA LYS A 39 -1.79 -9.61 -9.83
C LYS A 39 -1.22 -10.30 -8.59
N LEU A 40 -1.87 -10.16 -7.44
CA LEU A 40 -1.40 -10.76 -6.18
C LEU A 40 -1.46 -12.29 -6.20
N LEU A 41 -2.50 -12.88 -6.79
CA LEU A 41 -2.60 -14.33 -6.97
C LEU A 41 -1.48 -14.87 -7.85
N LEU A 42 -1.15 -14.19 -8.96
CA LEU A 42 -0.04 -14.57 -9.84
C LEU A 42 1.32 -14.39 -9.18
N GLN A 43 1.52 -13.27 -8.47
CA GLN A 43 2.78 -12.96 -7.79
C GLN A 43 3.10 -13.95 -6.66
N ASN A 44 2.08 -14.47 -5.97
CA ASN A 44 2.25 -15.31 -4.79
C ASN A 44 1.86 -16.78 -5.03
N GLN A 45 1.67 -17.20 -6.29
CA GLN A 45 1.16 -18.54 -6.62
C GLN A 45 2.08 -19.66 -6.12
N ASP A 46 3.39 -19.46 -6.10
CA ASP A 46 4.35 -20.48 -5.63
C ASP A 46 4.18 -20.76 -4.14
N GLU A 47 3.95 -19.72 -3.33
CA GLU A 47 3.65 -19.87 -1.90
C GLU A 47 2.25 -20.49 -1.69
N MET A 48 1.30 -20.18 -2.56
CA MET A 48 -0.02 -20.83 -2.53
C MET A 48 0.07 -22.32 -2.88
N LEU A 49 0.97 -22.72 -3.78
CA LEU A 49 1.23 -24.13 -4.11
C LEU A 49 1.86 -24.86 -2.92
N LYS A 50 2.91 -24.28 -2.31
CA LYS A 50 3.59 -24.84 -1.13
C LYS A 50 2.64 -25.05 0.05
N THR A 51 1.70 -24.13 0.26
CA THR A 51 0.71 -24.18 1.35
C THR A 51 -0.55 -24.99 1.00
N GLY A 52 -0.61 -25.61 -0.19
CA GLY A 52 -1.74 -26.42 -0.63
C GLY A 52 -3.01 -25.62 -0.97
N ARG A 53 -2.90 -24.30 -1.10
CA ARG A 53 -3.99 -23.36 -1.44
C ARG A 53 -4.23 -23.23 -2.94
N LEU A 54 -3.24 -23.57 -3.75
CA LEU A 54 -3.35 -23.71 -5.19
C LEU A 54 -3.01 -25.15 -5.59
N SER A 55 -3.74 -25.72 -6.54
CA SER A 55 -3.49 -27.08 -7.01
C SER A 55 -2.46 -27.15 -8.13
N HIS A 56 -2.51 -26.18 -9.04
CA HIS A 56 -1.60 -26.04 -10.17
C HIS A 56 -1.43 -24.56 -10.52
N PRO A 57 -0.25 -24.16 -11.04
CA PRO A 57 0.05 -22.78 -11.41
C PRO A 57 -1.02 -22.17 -12.32
N TYR A 58 -1.15 -20.85 -12.26
CA TYR A 58 -1.96 -20.11 -13.23
C TYR A 58 -1.17 -19.95 -14.53
N LYS A 59 -1.82 -20.16 -15.67
CA LYS A 59 -1.17 -20.03 -16.99
C LYS A 59 -0.99 -18.58 -17.43
N GLY A 60 -1.65 -17.65 -16.75
CA GLY A 60 -1.60 -16.22 -17.03
C GLY A 60 -2.77 -15.46 -16.41
N ILE A 61 -2.89 -14.19 -16.77
CA ILE A 61 -3.92 -13.27 -16.24
C ILE A 61 -5.33 -13.77 -16.57
N THR A 62 -5.57 -14.17 -17.81
CA THR A 62 -6.89 -14.61 -18.29
C THR A 62 -7.31 -15.93 -17.65
N ASP A 63 -6.37 -16.88 -17.51
CA ASP A 63 -6.58 -18.16 -16.81
C ASP A 63 -6.93 -17.94 -15.34
N CYS A 64 -6.15 -17.11 -14.63
CA CYS A 64 -6.39 -16.77 -13.23
C CYS A 64 -7.78 -16.14 -13.04
N PHE A 65 -8.15 -15.19 -13.90
CA PHE A 65 -9.45 -14.53 -13.83
C PHE A 65 -10.61 -15.50 -14.05
N LYS A 66 -10.54 -16.36 -15.07
CA LYS A 66 -11.58 -17.36 -15.36
C LYS A 66 -11.74 -18.35 -14.21
N ARG A 67 -10.64 -18.87 -13.67
CA ARG A 67 -10.65 -19.83 -12.56
C ARG A 67 -11.24 -19.24 -11.29
N VAL A 68 -10.86 -18.01 -10.93
CA VAL A 68 -11.44 -17.31 -9.78
C VAL A 68 -12.97 -17.21 -9.89
N ILE A 69 -13.48 -16.82 -11.07
CA ILE A 69 -14.93 -16.67 -11.27
C ILE A 69 -15.63 -18.03 -11.22
N ALA A 70 -15.04 -19.06 -11.84
CA ALA A 70 -15.61 -20.41 -11.84
C ALA A 70 -15.65 -21.04 -10.44
N ASP A 71 -14.57 -20.90 -9.66
CA ASP A 71 -14.40 -21.60 -8.39
C ASP A 71 -15.02 -20.85 -7.19
N GLU A 72 -14.97 -19.51 -7.23
CA GLU A 72 -15.37 -18.67 -6.10
C GLU A 72 -16.52 -17.70 -6.40
N GLY A 73 -16.84 -17.47 -7.68
CA GLY A 73 -17.76 -16.44 -8.15
C GLY A 73 -17.10 -15.08 -8.38
N ILE A 74 -17.91 -14.07 -8.69
CA ILE A 74 -17.44 -12.73 -9.07
C ILE A 74 -17.02 -11.88 -7.86
N LYS A 75 -17.80 -11.90 -6.76
CA LYS A 75 -17.55 -11.07 -5.56
C LYS A 75 -16.13 -11.21 -4.98
N PRO A 76 -15.52 -12.41 -4.94
CA PRO A 76 -14.15 -12.60 -4.45
C PRO A 76 -13.06 -11.83 -5.19
N LEU A 77 -13.31 -11.29 -6.38
CA LEU A 77 -12.37 -10.37 -7.05
C LEU A 77 -12.04 -9.14 -6.18
N TRP A 78 -12.93 -8.74 -5.26
CA TRP A 78 -12.72 -7.64 -4.31
C TRP A 78 -12.19 -8.07 -2.94
N ARG A 79 -11.79 -9.34 -2.79
CA ARG A 79 -11.32 -9.83 -1.50
C ARG A 79 -10.04 -9.10 -1.06
N GLY A 80 -10.08 -8.55 0.15
CA GLY A 80 -9.02 -7.68 0.69
C GLY A 80 -9.19 -6.20 0.37
N ASN A 81 -10.13 -5.78 -0.49
CA ASN A 81 -10.31 -4.37 -0.85
C ASN A 81 -10.70 -3.48 0.34
N THR A 82 -11.42 -4.01 1.34
CA THR A 82 -11.75 -3.25 2.56
C THR A 82 -10.50 -2.72 3.27
N ALA A 83 -9.44 -3.53 3.36
CA ALA A 83 -8.17 -3.09 3.94
C ALA A 83 -7.53 -1.98 3.09
N ASN A 84 -7.62 -2.06 1.76
CA ASN A 84 -7.13 -1.04 0.84
C ASN A 84 -7.82 0.31 1.03
N VAL A 85 -9.15 0.29 1.20
CA VAL A 85 -9.95 1.51 1.44
C VAL A 85 -9.63 2.10 2.81
N ILE A 86 -9.64 1.28 3.86
CA ILE A 86 -9.33 1.74 5.23
C ILE A 86 -7.95 2.36 5.31
N ARG A 87 -6.96 1.77 4.61
CA ARG A 87 -5.56 2.22 4.61
C ARG A 87 -5.38 3.66 4.11
N TYR A 88 -6.29 4.19 3.29
CA TYR A 88 -6.19 5.56 2.80
C TYR A 88 -6.17 6.58 3.94
N PHE A 89 -7.11 6.49 4.87
CA PHE A 89 -7.29 7.47 5.94
C PHE A 89 -6.06 7.63 6.85
N PRO A 90 -5.48 6.55 7.46
CA PRO A 90 -4.27 6.70 8.25
C PRO A 90 -3.08 7.12 7.40
N THR A 91 -2.99 6.68 6.14
CA THR A 91 -1.91 7.12 5.24
C THR A 91 -1.96 8.64 5.00
N GLN A 92 -3.15 9.18 4.76
CA GLN A 92 -3.32 10.63 4.55
C GLN A 92 -3.11 11.43 5.82
N ALA A 93 -3.56 10.93 6.98
CA ALA A 93 -3.30 11.57 8.26
C ALA A 93 -1.78 11.65 8.55
N LEU A 94 -1.05 10.56 8.28
CA LEU A 94 0.41 10.52 8.45
C LEU A 94 1.12 11.37 7.39
N ASN A 95 0.61 11.42 6.16
CA ASN A 95 1.13 12.32 5.13
C ASN A 95 1.02 13.78 5.60
N PHE A 96 -0.13 14.17 6.15
CA PHE A 96 -0.32 15.50 6.70
C PHE A 96 0.63 15.80 7.87
N ALA A 97 0.81 14.85 8.78
CA ALA A 97 1.67 15.02 9.95
C ALA A 97 3.17 15.09 9.60
N PHE A 98 3.64 14.23 8.68
CA PHE A 98 5.06 13.99 8.49
C PHE A 98 5.66 14.64 7.26
N LYS A 99 4.87 14.93 6.22
CA LYS A 99 5.41 15.42 4.93
C LYS A 99 6.16 16.74 5.10
N ASP A 100 5.58 17.71 5.79
CA ASP A 100 6.20 19.03 5.97
C ASP A 100 7.39 18.95 6.95
N TYR A 101 7.28 18.11 7.99
CA TYR A 101 8.34 17.87 8.96
C TYR A 101 9.60 17.31 8.29
N PHE A 102 9.50 16.20 7.55
CA PHE A 102 10.66 15.61 6.88
C PHE A 102 11.14 16.45 5.70
N LYS A 103 10.27 17.19 5.01
CA LYS A 103 10.74 18.13 3.98
C LYS A 103 11.56 19.27 4.58
N ALA A 104 11.18 19.80 5.73
CA ALA A 104 11.93 20.84 6.42
C ALA A 104 13.31 20.33 6.88
N MET A 105 13.38 19.10 7.38
CA MET A 105 14.63 18.48 7.85
C MET A 105 15.66 18.28 6.72
N PHE A 106 15.20 18.03 5.49
CA PHE A 106 16.05 17.82 4.31
C PHE A 106 15.86 18.91 3.23
N ASN A 107 15.68 20.17 3.65
CA ASN A 107 15.35 21.30 2.79
C ASN A 107 16.57 21.82 1.98
N PHE A 108 17.09 20.95 1.10
CA PHE A 108 18.06 21.32 0.09
C PHE A 108 17.34 21.90 -1.14
N LYS A 109 17.96 22.87 -1.81
CA LYS A 109 17.48 23.48 -3.06
C LYS A 109 18.48 23.24 -4.18
N LYS A 110 17.98 22.98 -5.39
CA LYS A 110 18.81 22.65 -6.55
C LYS A 110 19.77 23.79 -6.91
N GLU A 111 19.31 25.03 -6.79
CA GLU A 111 20.05 26.24 -7.12
C GLU A 111 21.07 26.64 -6.04
N ARG A 112 20.75 26.37 -4.76
CA ARG A 112 21.60 26.74 -3.62
C ARG A 112 22.66 25.69 -3.32
N ASP A 113 22.26 24.41 -3.31
CA ASP A 113 23.06 23.32 -2.74
C ASP A 113 23.57 22.33 -3.81
N GLY A 114 23.17 22.53 -5.06
CA GLY A 114 23.48 21.66 -6.18
C GLY A 114 22.54 20.45 -6.28
N TYR A 115 22.46 19.90 -7.50
CA TYR A 115 21.53 18.82 -7.84
C TYR A 115 21.72 17.57 -6.96
N ALA A 116 22.96 17.14 -6.73
CA ALA A 116 23.23 15.93 -5.97
C ALA A 116 22.69 15.98 -4.52
N LYS A 117 22.89 17.10 -3.81
CA LYS A 117 22.39 17.29 -2.44
C LYS A 117 20.88 17.42 -2.39
N TRP A 118 20.29 18.16 -3.35
CA TRP A 118 18.84 18.25 -3.49
C TRP A 118 18.21 16.87 -3.74
N PHE A 119 18.77 16.09 -4.66
CA PHE A 119 18.28 14.76 -5.01
C PHE A 119 18.39 13.79 -3.82
N ALA A 120 19.57 13.71 -3.20
CA ALA A 120 19.80 12.90 -2.01
C ALA A 120 18.86 13.31 -0.84
N GLY A 121 18.66 14.61 -0.65
CA GLY A 121 17.73 15.17 0.33
C GLY A 121 16.28 14.75 0.10
N ASN A 122 15.80 14.79 -1.15
CA ASN A 122 14.44 14.34 -1.48
C ASN A 122 14.26 12.83 -1.29
N ILE A 123 15.28 12.03 -1.64
CA ILE A 123 15.25 10.58 -1.39
C ILE A 123 15.24 10.31 0.12
N ALA A 124 16.10 10.96 0.90
CA ALA A 124 16.17 10.79 2.35
C ALA A 124 14.86 11.22 3.03
N SER A 125 14.34 12.39 2.68
CA SER A 125 13.05 12.91 3.16
C SER A 125 11.91 11.96 2.84
N GLY A 126 11.83 11.51 1.58
CA GLY A 126 10.81 10.59 1.13
C GLY A 126 10.94 9.20 1.73
N GLY A 127 12.16 8.68 1.90
CA GLY A 127 12.45 7.41 2.53
C GLY A 127 12.05 7.43 4.00
N ALA A 128 12.45 8.46 4.75
CA ALA A 128 12.11 8.61 6.16
C ALA A 128 10.60 8.79 6.37
N ALA A 129 9.97 9.71 5.65
CA ALA A 129 8.51 9.89 5.72
C ALA A 129 7.74 8.63 5.32
N GLY A 130 8.23 7.91 4.31
CA GLY A 130 7.68 6.65 3.85
C GLY A 130 7.77 5.55 4.90
N ALA A 131 8.97 5.32 5.46
CA ALA A 131 9.21 4.32 6.50
C ALA A 131 8.41 4.63 7.78
N CYS A 132 8.35 5.89 8.22
CA CYS A 132 7.54 6.30 9.36
C CYS A 132 6.04 6.09 9.13
N SER A 133 5.54 6.41 7.93
CA SER A 133 4.14 6.13 7.59
C SER A 133 3.88 4.62 7.60
N LEU A 134 4.81 3.86 7.02
CA LEU A 134 4.72 2.41 6.91
C LEU A 134 4.66 1.75 8.29
N LEU A 135 5.36 2.25 9.31
CA LEU A 135 5.27 1.72 10.68
C LEU A 135 3.82 1.59 11.19
N PHE A 136 2.94 2.50 10.79
CA PHE A 136 1.53 2.46 11.21
C PHE A 136 0.66 1.65 10.25
N VAL A 137 0.90 1.77 8.94
CA VAL A 137 -0.02 1.19 7.94
C VAL A 137 0.40 -0.18 7.41
N TYR A 138 1.62 -0.65 7.72
CA TYR A 138 2.15 -1.91 7.19
C TYR A 138 1.30 -3.12 7.55
N SER A 139 0.77 -3.17 8.77
CA SER A 139 -0.08 -4.28 9.18
C SER A 139 -1.37 -4.40 8.34
N LEU A 140 -1.89 -3.27 7.83
CA LEU A 140 -3.03 -3.26 6.91
C LEU A 140 -2.63 -3.77 5.52
N ASP A 141 -1.44 -3.40 5.03
CA ASP A 141 -0.89 -3.91 3.76
C ASP A 141 -0.63 -5.43 3.83
N TYR A 142 -0.11 -5.90 4.96
CA TYR A 142 0.03 -7.32 5.27
C TYR A 142 -1.32 -8.03 5.22
N ALA A 143 -2.30 -7.55 5.99
CA ALA A 143 -3.58 -8.24 6.10
C ALA A 143 -4.38 -8.21 4.80
N ARG A 144 -4.27 -7.12 4.04
CA ARG A 144 -4.77 -7.02 2.67
C ARG A 144 -4.18 -8.11 1.78
N THR A 145 -2.86 -8.26 1.78
CA THR A 145 -2.15 -9.22 0.92
C THR A 145 -2.53 -10.65 1.27
N ARG A 146 -2.60 -10.98 2.56
CA ARG A 146 -3.08 -12.29 3.03
C ARG A 146 -4.51 -12.59 2.57
N LEU A 147 -5.43 -11.63 2.66
CA LEU A 147 -6.81 -11.82 2.19
C LEU A 147 -6.92 -11.94 0.67
N ALA A 148 -6.15 -11.15 -0.08
CA ALA A 148 -6.18 -11.18 -1.54
C ALA A 148 -5.69 -12.53 -2.09
N ASN A 149 -4.65 -13.08 -1.46
CA ASN A 149 -4.06 -14.39 -1.78
C ASN A 149 -4.89 -15.58 -1.27
N ASP A 150 -5.89 -15.34 -0.40
CA ASP A 150 -6.71 -16.39 0.19
C ASP A 150 -7.78 -16.88 -0.80
N ALA A 151 -7.41 -17.89 -1.58
CA ALA A 151 -8.30 -18.67 -2.43
C ALA A 151 -8.96 -19.81 -1.65
N LYS A 152 -10.12 -20.29 -2.14
CA LYS A 152 -10.71 -21.54 -1.62
C LYS A 152 -9.73 -22.70 -1.84
N GLY A 153 -9.64 -23.59 -0.86
CA GLY A 153 -8.79 -24.78 -0.97
C GLY A 153 -9.30 -25.75 -2.06
N LYS A 154 -8.51 -26.79 -2.35
CA LYS A 154 -8.88 -27.86 -3.30
C LYS A 154 -10.30 -28.37 -3.01
N ASN A 155 -11.07 -28.66 -4.08
CA ASN A 155 -12.44 -29.18 -4.02
C ASN A 155 -13.46 -28.29 -3.26
N GLY A 156 -13.28 -26.97 -3.31
CA GLY A 156 -14.20 -26.04 -2.62
C GLY A 156 -13.99 -25.95 -1.11
N GLY A 157 -12.80 -26.35 -0.63
CA GLY A 157 -12.43 -26.25 0.78
C GLY A 157 -12.51 -24.82 1.34
N SER A 158 -12.57 -24.72 2.67
CA SER A 158 -12.76 -23.45 3.36
C SER A 158 -11.60 -22.48 3.18
N ARG A 159 -11.93 -21.19 3.22
CA ARG A 159 -10.95 -20.11 3.20
C ARG A 159 -10.09 -20.12 4.47
N GLN A 160 -8.86 -19.63 4.37
CA GLN A 160 -7.99 -19.48 5.54
C GLN A 160 -8.53 -18.42 6.50
N PHE A 161 -9.12 -17.35 5.96
CA PHE A 161 -9.55 -16.19 6.73
C PHE A 161 -11.02 -15.85 6.48
N ASN A 162 -11.71 -15.37 7.51
CA ASN A 162 -13.09 -14.88 7.38
C ASN A 162 -13.14 -13.38 7.04
N GLY A 163 -12.07 -12.64 7.32
CA GLY A 163 -11.97 -11.21 7.03
C GLY A 163 -10.73 -10.58 7.66
N LEU A 164 -10.68 -9.24 7.64
CA LEU A 164 -9.52 -8.46 8.11
C LEU A 164 -9.15 -8.80 9.56
N ILE A 165 -10.12 -8.74 10.46
CA ILE A 165 -9.92 -9.00 11.90
C ILE A 165 -9.41 -10.42 12.14
N ASP A 166 -9.90 -11.40 11.36
CA ASP A 166 -9.49 -12.79 11.49
C ASP A 166 -8.02 -12.99 11.06
N VAL A 167 -7.52 -12.22 10.08
CA VAL A 167 -6.09 -12.22 9.75
C VAL A 167 -5.26 -11.75 10.95
N TYR A 168 -5.62 -10.61 11.54
CA TYR A 168 -4.89 -10.08 12.71
C TYR A 168 -4.90 -11.08 13.86
N LYS A 169 -6.07 -11.61 14.23
CA LYS A 169 -6.20 -12.58 15.32
C LYS A 169 -5.34 -13.81 15.11
N LYS A 170 -5.45 -14.45 13.94
CA LYS A 170 -4.69 -15.67 13.63
C LYS A 170 -3.19 -15.40 13.54
N THR A 171 -2.76 -14.32 12.89
CA THR A 171 -1.33 -14.00 12.79
C THR A 171 -0.71 -13.65 14.14
N ILE A 172 -1.40 -12.87 14.97
CA ILE A 172 -0.89 -12.52 16.31
C ILE A 172 -0.78 -13.79 17.18
N ALA A 173 -1.76 -14.70 17.08
CA ALA A 173 -1.73 -15.96 17.83
C ALA A 173 -0.57 -16.89 17.41
N THR A 174 -0.16 -16.89 16.13
CA THR A 174 0.89 -17.79 15.63
C THR A 174 2.30 -17.19 15.66
N ASP A 175 2.44 -15.93 15.24
CA ASP A 175 3.73 -15.27 14.98
C ASP A 175 3.91 -13.98 15.80
N GLY A 176 2.94 -13.63 16.65
CA GLY A 176 2.93 -12.38 17.41
C GLY A 176 2.83 -11.13 16.53
N VAL A 177 3.14 -9.97 17.11
CA VAL A 177 3.14 -8.68 16.40
C VAL A 177 4.20 -8.66 15.29
N ALA A 178 5.34 -9.34 15.50
CA ALA A 178 6.39 -9.46 14.48
C ALA A 178 5.88 -10.08 13.18
N GLY A 179 4.93 -11.02 13.25
CA GLY A 179 4.29 -11.62 12.07
C GLY A 179 3.57 -10.61 11.17
N LEU A 180 2.97 -9.55 11.74
CA LEU A 180 2.29 -8.49 10.99
C LEU A 180 3.27 -7.56 10.26
N TYR A 181 4.54 -7.54 10.67
CA TYR A 181 5.61 -6.69 10.13
C TYR A 181 6.66 -7.47 9.33
N ARG A 182 6.40 -8.75 9.02
CA ARG A 182 7.30 -9.59 8.23
C ARG A 182 7.47 -8.98 6.83
N GLY A 183 8.71 -8.61 6.49
CA GLY A 183 9.06 -7.96 5.21
C GLY A 183 9.16 -6.43 5.26
N PHE A 184 8.99 -5.81 6.44
CA PHE A 184 9.06 -4.36 6.60
C PHE A 184 10.38 -3.74 6.11
N PRO A 185 11.59 -4.24 6.46
CA PRO A 185 12.84 -3.63 6.01
C PRO A 185 12.98 -3.61 4.49
N LEU A 186 12.59 -4.69 3.82
CA LEU A 186 12.62 -4.79 2.36
C LEU A 186 11.64 -3.81 1.71
N SER A 187 10.47 -3.64 2.31
CA SER A 187 9.46 -2.69 1.84
C SER A 187 9.91 -1.24 2.02
N ALA A 188 10.54 -0.92 3.15
CA ALA A 188 11.12 0.40 3.40
C ALA A 188 12.26 0.72 2.43
N PHE A 189 13.14 -0.25 2.16
CA PHE A 189 14.21 -0.11 1.16
C PHE A 189 13.64 0.08 -0.26
N GLY A 190 12.58 -0.66 -0.61
CA GLY A 190 11.87 -0.49 -1.88
C GLY A 190 11.34 0.93 -2.12
N ILE A 191 10.92 1.63 -1.06
CA ILE A 191 10.48 3.05 -1.17
C ILE A 191 11.64 3.95 -1.60
N ILE A 192 12.85 3.72 -1.09
CA ILE A 192 14.04 4.51 -1.43
C ILE A 192 14.36 4.34 -2.92
N ILE A 193 14.42 3.10 -3.40
CA ILE A 193 14.67 2.78 -4.81
C ILE A 193 13.58 3.39 -5.69
N TYR A 194 12.31 3.15 -5.35
CA TYR A 194 11.17 3.66 -6.11
C TYR A 194 11.22 5.19 -6.26
N ARG A 195 11.50 5.91 -5.17
CA ARG A 195 11.59 7.38 -5.20
C ARG A 195 12.79 7.87 -5.99
N GLY A 196 13.95 7.24 -5.83
CA GLY A 196 15.15 7.60 -6.58
C GLY A 196 14.94 7.46 -8.09
N LEU A 197 14.37 6.34 -8.53
CA LEU A 197 14.04 6.12 -9.94
C LEU A 197 12.95 7.08 -10.43
N TYR A 198 11.89 7.28 -9.65
CA TYR A 198 10.80 8.18 -10.02
C TYR A 198 11.31 9.60 -10.27
N PHE A 199 12.06 10.18 -9.33
CA PHE A 199 12.59 11.54 -9.49
C PHE A 199 13.66 11.61 -10.59
N GLY A 200 14.56 10.64 -10.66
CA GLY A 200 15.63 10.62 -11.67
C GLY A 200 15.06 10.56 -13.09
N LEU A 201 14.09 9.67 -13.33
CA LEU A 201 13.41 9.56 -14.63
C LEU A 201 12.52 10.77 -14.92
N TYR A 202 11.74 11.23 -13.93
CA TYR A 202 10.87 12.39 -14.11
C TYR A 202 11.68 13.63 -14.53
N ASP A 203 12.81 13.89 -13.87
CA ASP A 203 13.68 15.02 -14.22
C ASP A 203 14.44 14.83 -15.54
N SER A 204 14.69 13.58 -15.96
CA SER A 204 15.36 13.29 -17.24
C SER A 204 14.43 13.42 -18.44
N VAL A 205 13.14 13.13 -18.24
CA VAL A 205 12.13 13.09 -19.31
C VAL A 205 11.32 14.39 -19.37
N LYS A 206 11.19 15.10 -18.24
CA LYS A 206 10.46 16.38 -18.22
C LYS A 206 11.31 17.47 -18.90
N PRO A 207 10.80 18.10 -19.97
CA PRO A 207 11.47 19.21 -20.64
C PRO A 207 11.54 20.46 -19.75
#